data_AF-I3RFF3-F1
#
_entry.id   AF-I3RFF3-F1
#
_cell.length_a   1.000
_cell.length_b   1.000
_cell.length_c   1.000
_cell.angle_alpha   90.00
_cell.angle_beta   90.00
_cell.angle_gamma   90.00
#
_symmetry.space_group_name_H-M   'P 1'
#
loop_
_entity.id
_entity.type
_entity.pdbx_description
1 polymer ?
#
loop_
_entity_poly.entity_id
_entity_poly.type
_entity_poly.pdbx_seq_one_letter_code
_entity_poly.pdbx_strand_id
1 'polypeptide(L)'
;MKLLILHILKEKPLHGYAIMQELENRYGIPEPSAGAIYPILSELKRAGLLEVVGEGRREKKIYKVTEEGLKFLKENEEEVEKVLKIIEAHKEFSRLGGRELGKTLKELLEKMPELSESEKEKVKEAIEEFTRRIRLILIGGD
;
A
#
# COMPACT_ATOMS: atom_id res chain seq x y z
N MET A 1 4.65 2.46 -6.73
CA MET A 1 5.83 2.50 -5.84
C MET A 1 6.73 3.72 -6.08
N LYS A 2 7.26 3.92 -7.30
CA LYS A 2 8.13 5.07 -7.63
C LYS A 2 7.58 6.43 -7.20
N LEU A 3 6.34 6.73 -7.57
CA LEU A 3 5.65 7.97 -7.21
C LEU A 3 5.56 8.17 -5.69
N LEU A 4 5.32 7.11 -4.91
CA LEU A 4 5.25 7.18 -3.46
C LEU A 4 6.62 7.44 -2.82
N ILE A 5 7.68 6.82 -3.36
CA ILE A 5 9.06 7.07 -2.90
C ILE A 5 9.45 8.53 -3.16
N LEU A 6 9.19 9.04 -4.36
CA LEU A 6 9.42 10.44 -4.70
C LEU A 6 8.57 11.36 -3.82
N HIS A 7 7.30 11.01 -3.60
CA HIS A 7 6.38 11.78 -2.75
C HIS A 7 6.85 11.86 -1.29
N ILE A 8 7.45 10.79 -0.75
CA ILE A 8 8.10 10.82 0.57
C ILE A 8 9.33 11.74 0.54
N LEU A 9 10.21 11.57 -0.45
CA LEU A 9 11.49 12.27 -0.53
C LEU A 9 11.37 13.75 -0.91
N LYS A 10 10.21 14.20 -1.40
CA LYS A 10 9.93 15.63 -1.63
C LYS A 10 9.92 16.46 -0.34
N GLU A 11 9.65 15.83 0.80
CA GLU A 11 9.58 16.54 2.09
C GLU A 11 10.95 16.68 2.74
N LYS A 12 11.77 15.62 2.69
CA LYS A 12 13.10 15.60 3.30
C LYS A 12 13.97 14.47 2.70
N PRO A 13 15.31 14.64 2.68
CA PRO A 13 16.23 13.56 2.37
C PRO A 13 16.12 12.42 3.39
N LEU A 14 16.15 11.17 2.93
CA LEU A 14 16.04 9.98 3.78
C LEU A 14 16.99 8.86 3.36
N HIS A 15 17.42 8.06 4.33
CA HIS A 15 18.06 6.78 4.04
C HIS A 15 17.04 5.73 3.60
N GLY A 16 17.48 4.75 2.79
CA GLY A 16 16.61 3.71 2.22
C GLY A 16 15.71 3.00 3.23
N TYR A 17 16.23 2.75 4.44
CA TYR A 17 15.44 2.17 5.54
C TYR A 17 14.31 3.09 6.04
N ALA A 18 14.54 4.40 6.14
CA ALA A 18 13.47 5.31 6.55
C ALA A 18 12.40 5.42 5.48
N ILE A 19 12.76 5.30 4.19
CA ILE A 19 11.78 5.23 3.12
C ILE A 19 10.87 4.01 3.30
N MET A 20 11.42 2.83 3.65
CA MET A 20 10.62 1.63 3.95
C MET A 20 9.63 1.88 5.09
N GLN A 21 10.10 2.48 6.19
CA GLN A 21 9.26 2.82 7.33
C GLN A 21 8.16 3.83 6.97
N GLU A 22 8.49 4.86 6.19
CA GLU A 22 7.50 5.86 5.75
C GLU A 22 6.46 5.26 4.80
N LEU A 23 6.83 4.31 3.93
CA LEU A 23 5.88 3.58 3.09
C LEU A 23 4.87 2.78 3.93
N GLU A 24 5.33 2.14 5.00
CA GLU A 24 4.43 1.44 5.93
C GLU A 24 3.56 2.41 6.73
N ASN A 25 4.16 3.39 7.39
CA ASN A 25 3.46 4.32 8.27
C ASN A 25 2.40 5.14 7.50
N ARG A 26 2.81 5.72 6.37
CA ARG A 26 1.95 6.63 5.59
C ARG A 26 0.99 5.89 4.69
N TYR A 27 1.42 4.79 4.09
CA TYR A 27 0.65 4.14 3.03
C TYR A 27 0.16 2.73 3.38
N GLY A 28 0.48 2.23 4.57
CA GLY A 28 0.05 0.89 5.00
C GLY A 28 0.65 -0.23 4.16
N ILE A 29 1.71 0.08 3.38
CA ILE A 29 2.40 -0.90 2.56
C ILE A 29 3.30 -1.71 3.50
N PRO A 30 3.08 -3.04 3.65
CA PRO A 30 3.92 -3.86 4.52
C PRO A 30 5.39 -3.67 4.19
N GLU A 31 6.23 -3.49 5.22
CA GLU A 31 7.63 -3.05 5.12
C GLU A 31 8.36 -3.71 3.93
N PRO A 32 8.55 -2.98 2.81
CA PRO A 32 9.12 -3.59 1.63
C PRO A 32 10.57 -4.00 1.88
N SER A 33 10.94 -5.20 1.44
CA SER A 33 12.30 -5.69 1.63
C SER A 33 13.34 -4.79 0.94
N ALA A 34 14.58 -4.86 1.41
CA ALA A 34 15.71 -4.25 0.74
C ALA A 34 15.79 -4.63 -0.76
N GLY A 35 15.53 -5.90 -1.07
CA GLY A 35 15.50 -6.41 -2.45
C GLY A 35 14.42 -5.77 -3.32
N ALA A 36 13.32 -5.28 -2.74
CA ALA A 36 12.27 -4.58 -3.49
C ALA A 36 12.58 -3.08 -3.68
N ILE A 37 13.17 -2.43 -2.68
CA ILE A 37 13.33 -0.96 -2.67
C ILE A 37 14.59 -0.49 -3.40
N TYR A 38 15.74 -1.13 -3.16
CA TYR A 38 17.00 -0.65 -3.73
C TYR A 38 17.05 -0.67 -5.26
N PRO A 39 16.45 -1.65 -5.98
CA PRO A 39 16.35 -1.57 -7.44
C PRO A 39 15.59 -0.34 -7.92
N ILE A 40 14.51 0.02 -7.23
CA ILE A 40 13.69 1.20 -7.57
C ILE A 40 14.45 2.49 -7.29
N LEU A 41 15.15 2.58 -6.14
CA LEU A 41 16.00 3.74 -5.84
C LEU A 41 17.14 3.90 -6.87
N SER A 42 17.73 2.78 -7.29
CA SER A 42 18.77 2.75 -8.33
C SER A 42 18.22 3.23 -9.67
N GLU A 43 17.02 2.79 -10.04
CA GLU A 43 16.35 3.23 -11.26
C GLU A 43 16.02 4.73 -11.25
N LEU A 44 15.42 5.22 -10.16
CA LEU A 44 15.09 6.64 -10.00
C LEU A 44 16.35 7.52 -10.03
N LYS A 45 17.46 7.05 -9.45
CA LYS A 45 18.76 7.72 -9.54
C LYS A 45 19.29 7.74 -10.97
N ARG A 46 19.25 6.61 -11.70
CA ARG A 46 19.68 6.55 -13.10
C ARG A 46 18.84 7.47 -14.00
N ALA A 47 17.56 7.62 -13.69
CA ALA A 47 16.66 8.54 -14.37
C ALA A 47 16.84 10.01 -13.97
N GLY A 48 17.79 10.33 -13.08
CA GLY A 48 18.06 11.70 -12.62
C GLY A 48 16.99 12.27 -11.68
N LEU A 49 16.05 11.45 -11.20
CA LEU A 49 14.95 11.89 -10.32
C LEU A 49 15.35 11.91 -8.84
N LEU A 50 16.42 11.19 -8.50
CA LEU A 50 17.01 11.16 -7.16
C LEU A 50 18.53 11.36 -7.24
N GLU A 51 19.08 11.96 -6.20
CA GLU A 51 20.52 12.06 -5.96
C GLU A 51 20.89 11.49 -4.59
N VAL A 52 22.17 11.12 -4.42
CA VAL A 52 22.71 10.70 -3.12
C VAL A 52 23.49 11.89 -2.56
N VAL A 53 23.00 12.44 -1.45
CA VAL A 53 23.55 13.67 -0.85
C VAL A 53 24.45 13.42 0.36
N GLY A 54 24.64 12.15 0.72
CA GLY A 54 25.54 11.77 1.79
C GLY A 54 25.43 10.30 2.18
N GLU A 55 26.31 9.91 3.08
CA GLU A 55 26.33 8.62 3.73
C GLU A 55 26.05 8.82 5.22
N GLY A 56 24.93 8.28 5.69
CA GLY A 56 24.60 8.26 7.11
C GLY A 56 25.47 7.26 7.88
N ARG A 57 25.18 7.06 9.17
CA ARG A 57 25.87 6.06 10.00
C ARG A 57 25.83 4.67 9.33
N ARG A 58 26.98 3.99 9.30
CA ARG A 58 27.19 2.69 8.62
C ARG A 58 27.07 2.74 7.09
N GLU A 59 27.55 3.81 6.45
CA GLU A 59 27.63 3.93 4.97
C GLU A 59 26.25 3.84 4.27
N LYS A 60 25.18 4.19 4.97
CA LYS A 60 23.82 4.16 4.42
C LYS A 60 23.58 5.41 3.57
N LYS A 61 23.42 5.24 2.26
CA LYS A 61 23.10 6.33 1.32
C LYS A 61 21.83 7.09 1.74
N ILE A 62 21.94 8.42 1.78
CA ILE A 62 20.83 9.36 1.95
C ILE A 62 20.39 9.82 0.56
N TYR A 63 19.14 9.54 0.23
CA TYR A 63 18.52 9.92 -1.04
C TYR A 63 17.79 11.24 -0.88
N LYS A 64 17.89 12.10 -1.88
CA LYS A 64 17.15 13.36 -2.00
C LYS A 64 16.52 13.43 -3.38
N VAL A 65 15.33 14.01 -3.48
CA VAL A 65 14.70 14.31 -4.78
C VAL A 65 15.41 15.48 -5.46
N THR A 66 15.63 15.36 -6.77
CA THR A 66 16.20 16.43 -7.61
C THR A 66 15.10 17.39 -8.08
N GLU A 67 15.48 18.48 -8.75
CA GLU A 67 14.52 19.39 -9.39
C GLU A 67 13.70 18.67 -10.48
N GLU A 68 14.36 17.82 -11.26
CA GLU A 68 13.73 16.93 -12.25
C GLU A 68 12.76 15.95 -11.58
N GLY A 69 13.11 15.40 -10.42
CA GLY A 69 12.22 14.56 -9.63
C GLY A 69 10.97 15.28 -9.14
N LEU A 70 11.10 16.54 -8.73
CA LEU A 70 9.96 17.38 -8.35
C LEU A 70 9.08 17.73 -9.54
N LYS A 71 9.69 18.05 -10.69
CA LYS A 71 8.97 18.28 -11.94
C LYS A 71 8.20 17.03 -12.38
N PHE A 72 8.84 15.87 -12.31
CA PHE A 72 8.20 14.58 -12.58
C PHE A 72 6.99 14.34 -11.67
N LEU A 73 7.09 14.62 -10.36
CA LEU A 73 5.94 14.53 -9.46
C LEU A 73 4.79 15.45 -9.86
N LYS A 74 5.10 16.70 -10.26
CA LYS A 74 4.10 17.67 -10.70
C LYS A 74 3.40 17.23 -11.98
N GLU A 75 4.15 16.70 -12.94
CA GLU A 75 3.59 16.16 -14.20
C GLU A 75 2.70 14.93 -13.97
N ASN A 76 2.90 14.22 -12.86
CA ASN A 76 2.14 13.02 -12.49
C ASN A 76 1.24 13.24 -11.27
N GLU A 77 0.87 14.49 -10.96
CA GLU A 77 0.11 14.85 -9.75
C GLU A 77 -1.24 14.12 -9.66
N GLU A 78 -1.96 14.01 -10.78
CA GLU A 78 -3.23 13.26 -10.83
C GLU A 78 -3.04 11.78 -10.53
N GLU A 79 -1.95 11.17 -10.99
CA GLU A 79 -1.66 9.77 -10.72
C GLU A 79 -1.29 9.58 -9.24
N VAL A 80 -0.50 10.50 -8.68
CA VAL A 80 -0.19 10.52 -7.25
C VAL A 80 -1.48 10.60 -6.44
N GLU A 81 -2.39 11.52 -6.76
CA GLU A 81 -3.65 11.69 -6.06
C GLU A 81 -4.53 10.42 -6.14
N LYS A 82 -4.64 9.82 -7.33
CA LYS A 82 -5.37 8.55 -7.51
C LYS A 82 -4.81 7.43 -6.63
N VAL A 83 -3.49 7.28 -6.61
CA VAL A 83 -2.82 6.26 -5.77
C VAL A 83 -3.08 6.53 -4.28
N LEU A 84 -3.01 7.80 -3.84
CA LEU A 84 -3.26 8.17 -2.44
C LEU A 84 -4.71 7.89 -2.02
N LYS A 85 -5.71 8.17 -2.87
CA LYS A 85 -7.12 7.83 -2.60
C LYS A 85 -7.34 6.33 -2.43
N ILE A 86 -6.69 5.51 -3.26
CA ILE A 86 -6.77 4.04 -3.14
C ILE A 86 -6.18 3.59 -1.80
N ILE A 87 -5.03 4.15 -1.41
CA ILE A 87 -4.38 3.86 -0.13
C ILE A 87 -5.28 4.24 1.05
N GLU A 88 -5.91 5.41 0.99
CA GLU A 88 -6.82 5.89 2.03
C GLU A 88 -8.04 4.99 2.17
N ALA A 89 -8.70 4.66 1.07
CA ALA A 89 -9.82 3.71 1.06
C ALA A 89 -9.43 2.34 1.64
N HIS A 90 -8.24 1.83 1.31
CA HIS A 90 -7.74 0.58 1.87
C HIS A 90 -7.46 0.67 3.38
N LYS A 91 -6.94 1.81 3.85
CA LYS A 91 -6.72 2.08 5.28
C LYS A 91 -8.04 2.15 6.03
N GLU A 92 -9.05 2.82 5.48
CA GLU A 92 -10.39 2.89 6.05
C GLU A 92 -11.02 1.49 6.13
N PHE A 93 -11.02 0.75 5.04
CA PHE A 93 -11.50 -0.64 5.03
C PHE A 93 -10.79 -1.51 6.08
N SER A 94 -9.47 -1.39 6.20
CA SER A 94 -8.69 -2.08 7.23
C SER A 94 -9.14 -1.71 8.64
N ARG A 95 -9.42 -0.42 8.92
CA ARG A 95 -9.90 0.07 10.22
C ARG A 95 -11.31 -0.39 10.55
N LEU A 96 -12.16 -0.58 9.53
CA LEU A 96 -13.52 -1.13 9.68
C LEU A 96 -13.55 -2.63 9.99
N GLY A 97 -12.40 -3.28 10.17
CA GLY A 97 -12.29 -4.71 10.43
C GLY A 97 -11.97 -5.55 9.19
N GLY A 98 -11.69 -4.93 8.04
CA GLY A 98 -11.35 -5.63 6.79
C GLY A 98 -10.15 -6.58 6.91
N ARG A 99 -9.20 -6.29 7.82
CA ARG A 99 -8.10 -7.21 8.13
C ARG A 99 -8.59 -8.53 8.73
N GLU A 100 -9.55 -8.46 9.63
CA GLU A 100 -10.10 -9.66 10.28
C GLU A 100 -10.96 -10.44 9.31
N LEU A 101 -11.80 -9.75 8.52
CA LEU A 101 -12.55 -10.36 7.42
C LEU A 101 -11.63 -11.13 6.46
N GLY A 102 -10.50 -10.54 6.06
CA GLY A 102 -9.53 -11.22 5.18
C GLY A 102 -8.94 -12.49 5.80
N LYS A 103 -8.63 -12.50 7.10
CA LYS A 103 -8.17 -13.71 7.79
C LYS A 103 -9.26 -14.78 7.83
N THR A 104 -10.48 -14.40 8.19
CA THR A 104 -11.62 -15.32 8.22
C THR A 104 -11.87 -15.95 6.85
N LEU A 105 -11.81 -15.15 5.77
CA LEU A 105 -11.93 -15.67 4.41
C LEU A 105 -10.80 -16.63 4.06
N LYS A 106 -9.56 -16.34 4.47
CA LYS A 106 -8.42 -17.25 4.27
C LYS A 106 -8.64 -18.59 4.99
N GLU A 107 -9.00 -18.55 6.28
CA GLU A 107 -9.27 -19.76 7.08
C GLU A 107 -10.43 -20.57 6.48
N LEU A 108 -11.47 -19.89 5.98
CA LEU A 108 -12.58 -20.52 5.29
C LEU A 108 -12.11 -21.26 4.03
N LEU A 109 -11.29 -20.61 3.18
CA LEU A 109 -10.77 -21.22 1.96
C LEU A 109 -9.87 -22.42 2.24
N GLU A 110 -9.04 -22.35 3.28
CA GLU A 110 -8.18 -23.46 3.71
C GLU A 110 -8.99 -24.68 4.17
N LYS A 111 -10.11 -24.45 4.89
CA LYS A 111 -10.99 -25.52 5.39
C LYS A 111 -12.06 -25.96 4.39
N MET A 112 -12.25 -25.24 3.27
CA MET A 112 -13.31 -25.49 2.30
C MET A 112 -13.41 -26.95 1.81
N PRO A 113 -12.29 -27.69 1.57
CA PRO A 113 -12.34 -29.10 1.16
C PRO A 113 -12.90 -30.05 2.23
N GLU A 114 -12.84 -29.66 3.51
CA GLU A 114 -13.23 -30.49 4.66
C GLU A 114 -14.69 -30.26 5.08
N LEU A 115 -15.34 -29.21 4.56
CA LEU A 115 -16.71 -28.87 4.92
C LEU A 115 -17.72 -29.87 4.32
N SER A 116 -18.69 -30.27 5.14
CA SER A 116 -19.88 -30.98 4.68
C SER A 116 -20.76 -30.08 3.79
N GLU A 117 -21.64 -30.67 2.99
CA GLU A 117 -22.61 -29.92 2.18
C GLU A 117 -23.51 -29.01 3.04
N SER A 118 -23.86 -29.45 4.25
CA SER A 118 -24.65 -28.65 5.19
C SER A 118 -23.90 -27.42 5.72
N GLU A 119 -22.59 -27.50 5.88
CA GLU A 119 -21.75 -26.37 6.28
C GLU A 119 -21.53 -25.41 5.11
N LYS A 120 -21.35 -25.93 3.89
CA LYS A 120 -21.25 -25.12 2.68
C LYS A 120 -22.51 -24.29 2.43
N GLU A 121 -23.70 -24.85 2.68
CA GLU A 121 -24.95 -24.08 2.54
C GLU A 121 -25.02 -22.94 3.56
N LYS A 122 -24.62 -23.17 4.82
CA LYS A 122 -24.54 -22.09 5.83
C LYS A 122 -23.56 -21.00 5.45
N VAL A 123 -22.41 -21.37 4.88
CA VAL A 123 -21.41 -20.41 4.37
C VAL A 123 -22.00 -19.57 3.25
N LYS A 124 -22.72 -20.20 2.31
CA LYS A 124 -23.41 -19.51 1.22
C LYS A 124 -24.44 -18.52 1.77
N GLU A 125 -25.32 -18.94 2.69
CA GLU A 125 -26.31 -18.06 3.33
C GLU A 125 -25.64 -16.84 4.00
N ALA A 126 -24.55 -17.06 4.74
CA ALA A 126 -23.80 -15.99 5.40
C ALA A 126 -23.19 -15.01 4.39
N ILE A 127 -22.63 -15.49 3.27
CA ILE A 127 -22.08 -14.66 2.20
C ILE A 127 -23.19 -13.83 1.53
N GLU A 128 -24.35 -14.44 1.29
CA GLU A 128 -25.52 -13.78 0.70
C GLU A 128 -26.04 -12.67 1.61
N GLU A 129 -26.18 -12.93 2.92
CA GLU A 129 -26.61 -11.93 3.90
C GLU A 129 -25.62 -10.76 3.95
N PHE A 130 -24.32 -11.06 4.08
CA PHE A 130 -23.26 -10.05 4.10
C PHE A 130 -23.30 -9.19 2.84
N THR A 131 -23.33 -9.81 1.66
CA THR A 131 -23.37 -9.11 0.36
C THR A 131 -24.60 -8.23 0.25
N ARG A 132 -25.77 -8.73 0.66
CA ARG A 132 -27.02 -7.96 0.66
C ARG A 132 -26.90 -6.72 1.55
N ARG A 133 -26.40 -6.87 2.78
CA ARG A 133 -26.24 -5.77 3.73
C ARG A 133 -25.28 -4.70 3.22
N ILE A 134 -24.12 -5.10 2.68
CA ILE A 134 -23.16 -4.15 2.10
C ILE A 134 -23.77 -3.40 0.90
N ARG A 135 -24.52 -4.09 0.03
CA ARG A 135 -25.18 -3.43 -1.10
C ARG A 135 -26.19 -2.37 -0.66
N LEU A 136 -26.99 -2.65 0.38
CA LEU A 136 -27.96 -1.68 0.91
C LEU A 136 -27.27 -0.40 1.42
N ILE A 137 -26.16 -0.56 2.14
CA ILE A 137 -25.34 0.57 2.60
C ILE A 137 -24.81 1.39 1.41
N LEU A 138 -24.29 0.72 0.37
CA LEU A 138 -23.71 1.40 -0.79
C LEU A 138 -24.73 2.18 -1.64
N ILE A 139 -26.00 1.78 -1.63
CA ILE A 139 -27.07 2.50 -2.35
C ILE A 139 -27.78 3.55 -1.48
N GLY A 140 -27.38 3.71 -0.20
CA GLY A 140 -27.96 4.68 0.73
C GLY A 140 -29.30 4.26 1.35
N GLY A 141 -29.58 2.96 1.43
CA GLY A 141 -30.73 2.42 2.16
C GLY A 141 -30.34 2.07 3.59
N ASP A 142 -30.94 2.74 4.57
CA ASP A 142 -30.86 2.41 6.01
C ASP A 142 -31.28 0.95 6.31
#